data_AF-A0AB35UI92-F1
#
_entry.id   AF-A0AB35UI92-F1
#
_cell.length_a   1.000
_cell.length_b   1.000
_cell.length_c   1.000
_cell.angle_alpha   90.00
_cell.angle_beta   90.00
_cell.angle_gamma   90.00
#
_symmetry.space_group_name_H-M   'P 1'
#
loop_
_entity.id
_entity.type
_entity.pdbx_description
1 polymer ?
#
loop_
_entity_poly.entity_id
_entity_poly.type
_entity_poly.pdbx_seq_one_letter_code
_entity_poly.pdbx_strand_id
1 'polypeptide(L)'
;MMIDEKQLAEKMDKMYADLETMDQSLMMENLKAMGCTWSYEQIVDELTKNWNDLKVSDKIFETCTIDDTCSIYPRDFIDEAIYLILSKFHHFKFEHYGLISKRLDDLCEAELDDCEKIAQLESCFQRFFKMCKCFDLDNFDRITYEVNDGIDLHSIIVDYLDECMEQGRMNDPCYYQKIIDFVLRFNKQFSYVNDFLAYALEVELATAYVALKNPKGEKMLLAAIDKRNDKTEAILYYGLAYLDEYPQKTLKIFDRYKAQLNKESDSYEIIMEIINDMKQEQA
;
A
#
# COMPACT_ATOMS: atom_id res chain seq x y z
N MET A 1 -36.33 -8.88 8.70
CA MET A 1 -36.76 -7.48 8.89
C MET A 1 -35.70 -6.65 8.23
N MET A 2 -36.03 -5.91 7.17
CA MET A 2 -35.12 -4.89 6.65
C MET A 2 -35.08 -3.78 7.70
N ILE A 3 -33.91 -3.55 8.29
CA ILE A 3 -33.66 -2.28 8.96
C ILE A 3 -33.92 -1.22 7.89
N ASP A 4 -34.78 -0.24 8.19
CA ASP A 4 -35.02 0.89 7.32
C ASP A 4 -33.66 1.55 7.05
N GLU A 5 -33.21 1.63 5.80
CA GLU A 5 -31.90 2.21 5.43
C GLU A 5 -31.73 3.61 6.05
N LYS A 6 -32.83 4.33 6.23
CA LYS A 6 -32.87 5.61 6.93
C LYS A 6 -32.51 5.47 8.42
N GLN A 7 -33.05 4.47 9.10
CA GLN A 7 -32.75 4.21 10.51
C GLN A 7 -31.29 3.77 10.69
N LEU A 8 -30.73 3.00 9.77
CA LEU A 8 -29.31 2.65 9.79
C LEU A 8 -28.43 3.89 9.64
N ALA A 9 -28.73 4.76 8.66
CA ALA A 9 -28.00 6.02 8.46
C ALA A 9 -28.05 6.92 9.71
N GLU A 10 -29.23 7.10 10.33
CA GLU A 10 -29.38 7.88 11.56
C GLU A 10 -28.55 7.30 12.73
N LYS A 11 -28.47 5.96 12.84
CA LYS A 11 -27.61 5.30 13.83
C LYS A 11 -26.12 5.51 13.54
N MET A 12 -25.70 5.44 12.26
CA MET A 12 -24.31 5.67 11.86
C MET A 12 -23.88 7.11 12.15
N ASP A 13 -24.68 8.11 11.76
CA ASP A 13 -24.40 9.53 12.03
C ASP A 13 -24.24 9.78 13.53
N LYS A 14 -25.12 9.19 14.34
CA LYS A 14 -25.05 9.28 15.80
C LYS A 14 -23.79 8.61 16.36
N MET A 15 -23.45 7.42 15.85
CA MET A 15 -22.24 6.71 16.26
C MET A 15 -21.01 7.58 16.03
N TYR A 16 -20.80 8.07 14.81
CA TYR A 16 -19.62 8.89 14.48
C TYR A 16 -19.55 10.19 15.28
N ALA A 17 -20.70 10.84 15.54
CA ALA A 17 -20.74 12.03 16.41
C ALA A 17 -20.33 11.72 17.86
N ASP A 18 -20.73 10.56 18.38
CA ASP A 18 -20.46 10.18 19.77
C ASP A 18 -19.02 9.64 19.96
N LEU A 19 -18.43 8.97 18.96
CA LEU A 19 -17.11 8.32 19.06
C LEU A 19 -15.99 9.27 19.52
N GLU A 20 -16.00 10.52 19.06
CA GLU A 20 -14.97 11.52 19.41
C GLU A 20 -14.88 11.75 20.92
N THR A 21 -16.04 11.84 21.58
CA THR A 21 -16.15 12.17 23.00
C THR A 21 -16.31 10.94 23.91
N MET A 22 -16.52 9.77 23.32
CA MET A 22 -16.72 8.52 24.04
C MET A 22 -15.54 8.18 24.96
N ASP A 23 -15.84 7.77 26.19
CA ASP A 23 -14.86 7.23 27.13
C ASP A 23 -14.89 5.69 27.16
N GLN A 24 -13.85 5.09 27.75
CA GLN A 24 -13.69 3.64 27.80
C GLN A 24 -14.85 2.94 28.52
N SER A 25 -15.42 3.54 29.56
CA SER A 25 -16.48 2.91 30.35
C SER A 25 -17.79 2.87 29.56
N LEU A 26 -18.13 4.00 28.91
CA LEU A 26 -19.30 4.13 28.05
C LEU A 26 -19.19 3.21 26.83
N MET A 27 -18.00 3.10 26.21
CA MET A 27 -17.76 2.16 25.11
C MET A 27 -18.06 0.72 25.54
N MET A 28 -17.50 0.27 26.68
CA MET A 28 -17.73 -1.08 27.19
C MET A 28 -19.18 -1.33 27.61
N GLU A 29 -19.88 -0.31 28.13
CA GLU A 29 -21.31 -0.40 28.43
C GLU A 29 -22.14 -0.66 27.18
N ASN A 30 -21.87 0.08 26.09
CA ASN A 30 -22.55 -0.11 24.80
C ASN A 30 -22.24 -1.47 24.17
N LEU A 31 -20.98 -1.92 24.19
CA LEU A 31 -20.61 -3.27 23.74
C LEU A 31 -21.41 -4.34 24.50
N LYS A 32 -21.50 -4.22 25.83
CA LYS A 32 -22.25 -5.15 26.66
C LYS A 32 -23.76 -5.09 26.40
N ALA A 33 -24.32 -3.90 26.19
CA ALA A 33 -25.72 -3.71 25.85
C ALA A 33 -26.09 -4.38 24.52
N MET A 34 -25.14 -4.44 23.58
CA MET A 34 -25.27 -5.15 22.29
C MET A 34 -25.04 -6.67 22.39
N GLY A 35 -24.76 -7.22 23.57
CA GLY A 35 -24.55 -8.65 23.77
C GLY A 35 -23.10 -9.12 23.68
N CYS A 36 -22.11 -8.22 23.59
CA CYS A 36 -20.70 -8.59 23.69
C CYS A 36 -20.39 -9.07 25.13
N THR A 37 -19.88 -10.29 25.26
CA THR A 37 -19.53 -10.88 26.56
C THR A 37 -18.06 -10.73 26.93
N TRP A 38 -17.25 -10.16 26.04
CA TRP A 38 -15.82 -9.99 26.26
C TRP A 38 -15.56 -8.81 27.21
N SER A 39 -14.63 -8.99 28.16
CA SER A 39 -14.13 -7.88 28.98
C SER A 39 -13.13 -7.04 28.19
N TYR A 40 -12.89 -5.81 28.67
CA TYR A 40 -11.87 -4.94 28.09
C TYR A 40 -10.50 -5.60 28.06
N GLU A 41 -10.12 -6.26 29.16
CA GLU A 41 -8.85 -6.98 29.27
C GLU A 41 -8.75 -8.13 28.28
N GLN A 42 -9.85 -8.86 28.04
CA GLN A 42 -9.87 -9.93 27.04
C GLN A 42 -9.67 -9.38 25.63
N ILE A 43 -10.31 -8.26 25.29
CA ILE A 43 -10.13 -7.60 24.00
C ILE A 43 -8.67 -7.13 23.84
N VAL A 44 -8.11 -6.46 24.85
CA VAL A 44 -6.71 -6.00 24.85
C VAL A 44 -5.73 -7.16 24.74
N ASP A 45 -5.98 -8.28 25.43
CA ASP A 45 -5.14 -9.48 25.37
C ASP A 45 -5.16 -10.12 23.96
N GLU A 46 -6.29 -10.07 23.27
CA GLU A 46 -6.41 -10.54 21.89
C GLU A 46 -5.74 -9.58 20.91
N LEU A 47 -5.93 -8.27 21.07
CA LEU A 47 -5.23 -7.24 20.27
C LEU A 47 -3.73 -7.27 20.49
N THR A 48 -3.24 -7.67 21.67
CA THR A 48 -1.79 -7.83 21.91
C THR A 48 -1.19 -8.97 21.09
N LYS A 49 -2.00 -9.96 20.71
CA LYS A 49 -1.59 -11.18 19.97
C LYS A 49 -1.90 -11.12 18.48
N ASN A 50 -2.59 -10.08 18.02
CA ASN A 50 -3.02 -9.93 16.64
C ASN A 50 -2.62 -8.56 16.10
N TRP A 51 -2.08 -8.54 14.88
CA TRP A 51 -1.71 -7.31 14.18
C TRP A 51 -2.90 -6.70 13.41
N ASN A 52 -3.83 -7.55 12.95
CA ASN A 52 -5.08 -7.20 12.29
C ASN A 52 -6.17 -7.12 13.36
N ASP A 53 -6.65 -5.92 13.60
CA ASP A 53 -7.69 -5.60 14.56
C ASP A 53 -9.10 -6.05 14.13
N LEU A 54 -9.40 -6.06 12.83
CA LEU A 54 -10.67 -6.61 12.31
C LEU A 54 -10.83 -8.09 12.65
N LYS A 55 -9.74 -8.86 12.69
CA LYS A 55 -9.79 -10.26 13.17
C LYS A 55 -10.25 -10.39 14.62
N VAL A 56 -10.03 -9.37 15.46
CA VAL A 56 -10.53 -9.36 16.83
C VAL A 56 -12.03 -9.08 16.84
N SER A 57 -12.50 -8.13 16.01
CA SER A 57 -13.92 -7.90 15.81
C SER A 57 -14.65 -9.14 15.28
N ASP A 58 -14.11 -9.79 14.24
CA ASP A 58 -14.67 -11.01 13.65
C ASP A 58 -14.83 -12.09 14.72
N LYS A 59 -13.81 -12.28 15.56
CA LYS A 59 -13.85 -13.25 16.65
C LYS A 59 -14.91 -12.89 17.71
N ILE A 60 -15.20 -11.61 17.93
CA ILE A 60 -16.33 -11.18 18.78
C ILE A 60 -17.65 -11.57 18.10
N PHE A 61 -17.83 -11.29 16.80
CA PHE A 61 -19.04 -11.70 16.06
C PHE A 61 -19.25 -13.22 16.01
N GLU A 62 -18.17 -14.00 15.95
CA GLU A 62 -18.22 -15.47 15.96
C GLU A 62 -18.59 -16.04 17.34
N THR A 63 -18.19 -15.38 18.43
CA THR A 63 -18.31 -15.92 19.79
C THR A 63 -19.44 -15.30 20.61
N CYS A 64 -19.90 -14.10 20.25
CA CYS A 64 -20.97 -13.37 20.93
C CYS A 64 -22.24 -13.33 20.09
N THR A 65 -23.41 -13.38 20.72
CA THR A 65 -24.68 -13.13 20.03
C THR A 65 -24.94 -11.62 20.03
N ILE A 66 -24.45 -10.94 18.98
CA ILE A 66 -24.62 -9.50 18.83
C ILE A 66 -26.04 -9.14 18.36
N ASP A 67 -26.72 -8.29 19.13
CA ASP A 67 -28.06 -7.78 18.85
C ASP A 67 -28.09 -6.25 19.05
N ASP A 68 -28.25 -5.54 17.95
CA ASP A 68 -28.30 -4.07 17.87
C ASP A 68 -29.74 -3.52 17.80
N THR A 69 -30.77 -4.38 17.90
CA THR A 69 -32.18 -3.95 17.76
C THR A 69 -32.60 -2.89 18.77
N CYS A 70 -32.14 -3.01 20.01
CA CYS A 70 -32.36 -2.05 21.10
C CYS A 70 -31.18 -1.10 21.32
N SER A 71 -30.11 -1.21 20.53
CA SER A 71 -28.94 -0.35 20.62
C SER A 71 -29.16 0.96 19.87
N ILE A 72 -28.56 2.03 20.39
CA ILE A 72 -28.48 3.33 19.72
C ILE A 72 -27.46 3.35 18.59
N TYR A 73 -26.56 2.35 18.54
CA TYR A 73 -25.52 2.20 17.52
C TYR A 73 -25.80 0.97 16.63
N PRO A 74 -25.28 0.95 15.39
CA PRO A 74 -25.36 -0.22 14.53
C PRO A 74 -24.33 -1.27 14.95
N ARG A 75 -24.37 -2.46 14.33
CA ARG A 75 -23.40 -3.54 14.59
C ARG A 75 -21.96 -3.13 14.31
N ASP A 76 -21.75 -2.24 13.34
CA ASP A 76 -20.46 -1.66 12.97
C ASP A 76 -19.76 -0.96 14.14
N PHE A 77 -20.50 -0.60 15.20
CA PHE A 77 -19.91 -0.09 16.44
C PHE A 77 -18.90 -1.04 17.08
N ILE A 78 -19.00 -2.36 16.85
CA ILE A 78 -17.99 -3.30 17.33
C ILE A 78 -16.62 -2.95 16.74
N ASP A 79 -16.52 -2.73 15.44
CA ASP A 79 -15.28 -2.37 14.76
C ASP A 79 -14.73 -1.03 15.24
N GLU A 80 -15.61 -0.03 15.36
CA GLU A 80 -15.24 1.29 15.85
C GLU A 80 -14.79 1.26 17.32
N ALA A 81 -15.39 0.42 18.16
CA ALA A 81 -14.96 0.24 19.54
C ALA A 81 -13.58 -0.42 19.60
N ILE A 82 -13.30 -1.41 18.77
CA ILE A 82 -11.96 -2.00 18.64
C ILE A 82 -10.97 -0.90 18.21
N TYR A 83 -11.29 -0.11 17.19
CA TYR A 83 -10.46 1.00 16.72
C TYR A 83 -10.22 2.06 17.81
N LEU A 84 -11.21 2.39 18.64
CA LEU A 84 -11.05 3.30 19.78
C LEU A 84 -10.06 2.77 20.83
N ILE A 85 -10.03 1.45 21.06
CA ILE A 85 -9.04 0.85 21.96
C ILE A 85 -7.62 1.11 21.43
N LEU A 86 -7.43 0.95 20.12
CA LEU A 86 -6.14 1.16 19.46
C LEU A 86 -5.71 2.63 19.44
N SER A 87 -6.64 3.52 19.11
CA SER A 87 -6.36 4.94 18.86
C SER A 87 -6.36 5.80 20.12
N LYS A 88 -7.11 5.40 21.16
CA LYS A 88 -7.40 6.28 22.33
C LYS A 88 -7.14 5.62 23.67
N PHE A 89 -7.61 4.39 23.89
CA PHE A 89 -7.69 3.84 25.26
C PHE A 89 -6.52 2.96 25.69
N HIS A 90 -5.77 2.38 24.74
CA HIS A 90 -4.65 1.49 25.05
C HIS A 90 -3.41 1.80 24.22
N HIS A 91 -2.24 1.75 24.86
CA HIS A 91 -0.96 1.98 24.19
C HIS A 91 -0.24 0.63 23.98
N PHE A 92 -0.22 0.16 22.74
CA PHE A 92 0.47 -1.08 22.37
C PHE A 92 1.95 -0.85 22.09
N LYS A 93 2.74 -1.94 22.14
CA LYS A 93 4.20 -1.90 21.85
C LYS A 93 4.52 -1.76 20.35
N PHE A 94 3.51 -1.99 19.52
CA PHE A 94 3.52 -1.85 18.07
C PHE A 94 2.26 -1.10 17.66
N GLU A 95 2.19 -0.72 16.39
CA GLU A 95 1.01 -0.08 15.81
C GLU A 95 0.26 -1.12 14.98
N HIS A 96 -1.05 -1.25 15.24
CA HIS A 96 -1.94 -2.17 14.53
C HIS A 96 -2.17 -1.73 13.09
N TYR A 97 -2.56 -2.69 12.25
CA TYR A 97 -2.75 -2.43 10.84
C TYR A 97 -3.88 -1.43 10.58
N GLY A 98 -5.03 -1.51 11.27
CA GLY A 98 -6.13 -0.56 11.05
C GLY A 98 -5.73 0.91 11.25
N LEU A 99 -4.80 1.21 12.17
CA LEU A 99 -4.26 2.57 12.33
C LEU A 99 -3.34 2.99 11.18
N ILE A 100 -2.63 2.02 10.59
CA ILE A 100 -1.73 2.26 9.46
C ILE A 100 -2.55 2.42 8.19
N SER A 101 -3.50 1.53 7.94
CA SER A 101 -4.33 1.54 6.75
C SER A 101 -5.25 2.76 6.72
N LYS A 102 -5.84 3.16 7.86
CA LYS A 102 -6.60 4.41 7.93
C LYS A 102 -5.77 5.64 7.55
N ARG A 103 -4.51 5.71 7.97
CA ARG A 103 -3.63 6.81 7.56
C ARG A 103 -3.26 6.76 6.08
N LEU A 104 -3.10 5.57 5.52
CA LEU A 104 -2.84 5.44 4.08
C LEU A 104 -4.05 5.91 3.26
N ASP A 105 -5.26 5.52 3.68
CA ASP A 105 -6.53 5.98 3.13
C ASP A 105 -6.63 7.52 3.16
N ASP A 106 -6.41 8.11 4.35
CA ASP A 106 -6.44 9.57 4.52
C ASP A 106 -5.41 10.28 3.61
N LEU A 107 -4.23 9.68 3.40
CA LEU A 107 -3.19 10.23 2.52
C LEU A 107 -3.51 10.12 1.03
N CYS A 108 -4.33 9.14 0.63
CA CYS A 108 -4.83 9.04 -0.74
C CYS A 108 -5.76 10.21 -1.07
N GLU A 109 -6.56 10.66 -0.11
CA GLU A 109 -7.51 11.76 -0.28
C GLU A 109 -6.93 13.15 0.05
N ALA A 110 -5.81 13.22 0.75
CA ALA A 110 -5.24 14.48 1.20
C ALA A 110 -4.70 15.33 0.04
N GLU A 111 -5.09 16.61 0.00
CA GLU A 111 -4.50 17.64 -0.86
C GLU A 111 -3.17 18.14 -0.27
N LEU A 112 -2.14 17.30 -0.35
CA LEU A 112 -0.78 17.61 0.08
C LEU A 112 0.11 17.93 -1.13
N ASP A 113 1.16 18.73 -0.93
CA ASP A 113 2.24 18.77 -1.91
C ASP A 113 3.00 17.43 -1.94
N ASP A 114 3.59 17.11 -3.07
CA ASP A 114 4.22 15.82 -3.34
C ASP A 114 5.32 15.46 -2.33
N CYS A 115 6.12 16.46 -1.93
CA CYS A 115 7.22 16.25 -0.99
C CYS A 115 6.69 15.89 0.41
N GLU A 116 5.63 16.57 0.87
CA GLU A 116 4.95 16.23 2.12
C GLU A 116 4.28 14.86 2.02
N LYS A 117 3.60 14.56 0.92
CA LYS A 117 2.94 13.27 0.69
C LYS A 117 3.93 12.10 0.75
N ILE A 118 5.07 12.21 0.06
CA ILE A 118 6.17 11.23 0.12
C ILE A 118 6.63 11.00 1.56
N ALA A 119 6.87 12.08 2.32
CA ALA A 119 7.36 11.97 3.69
C ALA A 119 6.36 11.26 4.62
N GLN A 120 5.06 11.52 4.45
CA GLN A 120 4.01 10.87 5.23
C GLN A 120 3.84 9.39 4.84
N LEU A 121 3.90 9.07 3.55
CA LEU A 121 3.88 7.68 3.06
C LEU A 121 5.08 6.90 3.58
N GLU A 122 6.29 7.46 3.55
CA GLU A 122 7.48 6.84 4.14
C GLU A 122 7.29 6.52 5.63
N SER A 123 6.75 7.48 6.40
CA SER A 123 6.45 7.28 7.81
C SER A 123 5.46 6.13 8.02
N CYS A 124 4.42 6.04 7.19
CA CYS A 124 3.44 4.95 7.22
C CYS A 124 4.10 3.60 6.89
N PHE A 125 4.90 3.51 5.83
CA PHE A 125 5.62 2.29 5.48
C PHE A 125 6.62 1.86 6.54
N GLN A 126 7.30 2.81 7.21
CA GLN A 126 8.19 2.48 8.32
C GLN A 126 7.44 1.82 9.48
N ARG A 127 6.23 2.31 9.80
CA ARG A 127 5.33 1.72 10.81
C ARG A 127 4.85 0.34 10.36
N PHE A 128 4.44 0.21 9.10
CA PHE A 128 4.05 -1.07 8.49
C PHE A 128 5.15 -2.13 8.59
N PHE A 129 6.39 -1.82 8.18
CA PHE A 129 7.51 -2.75 8.30
C PHE A 129 7.81 -3.12 9.76
N LYS A 130 7.65 -2.18 10.70
CA LYS A 130 7.85 -2.45 12.13
C LYS A 130 6.79 -3.42 12.65
N MET A 131 5.52 -3.22 12.27
CA MET A 131 4.43 -4.14 12.58
C MET A 131 4.71 -5.54 12.00
N CYS A 132 5.04 -5.62 10.70
CA CYS A 132 5.36 -6.90 10.04
C CYS A 132 6.47 -7.64 10.77
N LYS A 133 7.53 -6.94 11.17
CA LYS A 133 8.63 -7.52 11.95
C LYS A 133 8.20 -7.97 13.35
N CYS A 134 7.28 -7.28 14.02
CA CYS A 134 6.78 -7.68 15.34
C CYS A 134 5.99 -8.99 15.31
N PHE A 135 5.39 -9.32 14.17
CA PHE A 135 4.52 -10.48 13.97
C PHE A 135 5.11 -11.53 13.02
N ASP A 136 6.39 -11.40 12.68
CA ASP A 136 7.10 -12.28 11.76
C ASP A 136 6.34 -12.48 10.42
N LEU A 137 5.76 -11.38 9.90
CA LEU A 137 5.03 -11.38 8.63
C LEU A 137 5.99 -11.17 7.46
N ASP A 138 6.08 -12.16 6.58
CA ASP A 138 7.01 -12.19 5.45
C ASP A 138 6.33 -12.44 4.08
N ASN A 139 5.01 -12.63 4.05
CA ASN A 139 4.22 -12.76 2.83
C ASN A 139 3.35 -11.51 2.65
N PHE A 140 3.72 -10.64 1.71
CA PHE A 140 3.05 -9.36 1.49
C PHE A 140 1.60 -9.53 1.05
N ASP A 141 1.33 -10.38 0.05
CA ASP A 141 -0.02 -10.57 -0.47
C ASP A 141 -0.96 -11.20 0.56
N ARG A 142 -0.44 -12.08 1.42
CA ARG A 142 -1.25 -12.65 2.50
C ARG A 142 -1.72 -11.55 3.47
N ILE A 143 -0.89 -10.56 3.76
CA ILE A 143 -1.28 -9.43 4.61
C ILE A 143 -2.42 -8.65 3.95
N THR A 144 -2.28 -8.29 2.67
CA THR A 144 -3.31 -7.52 1.95
C THR A 144 -4.64 -8.27 1.88
N TYR A 145 -4.61 -9.57 1.61
CA TYR A 145 -5.83 -10.38 1.53
C TYR A 145 -6.45 -10.72 2.89
N GLU A 146 -5.66 -10.85 3.96
CA GLU A 146 -6.18 -11.21 5.28
C GLU A 146 -6.91 -10.07 5.98
N VAL A 147 -6.64 -8.81 5.63
CA VAL A 147 -7.38 -7.68 6.20
C VAL A 147 -8.63 -7.36 5.39
N ASN A 148 -8.51 -7.34 4.06
CA ASN A 148 -9.63 -7.05 3.15
C ASN A 148 -10.41 -5.78 3.55
N ASP A 149 -9.69 -4.71 3.95
CA ASP A 149 -10.26 -3.41 4.34
C ASP A 149 -10.49 -2.46 3.15
N GLY A 150 -10.30 -2.94 1.93
CA GLY A 150 -10.48 -2.16 0.70
C GLY A 150 -9.25 -1.34 0.29
N ILE A 151 -8.18 -1.34 1.08
CA ILE A 151 -6.94 -0.62 0.76
C ILE A 151 -6.09 -1.43 -0.22
N ASP A 152 -5.82 -0.83 -1.37
CA ASP A 152 -4.90 -1.40 -2.36
C ASP A 152 -3.45 -0.98 -2.07
N LEU A 153 -2.79 -1.73 -1.20
CA LEU A 153 -1.38 -1.50 -0.87
C LEU A 153 -0.45 -1.68 -2.07
N HIS A 154 -0.81 -2.47 -3.08
CA HIS A 154 0.01 -2.63 -4.27
C HIS A 154 0.05 -1.32 -5.06
N SER A 155 -1.13 -0.73 -5.32
CA SER A 155 -1.25 0.55 -6.01
C SER A 155 -0.58 1.68 -5.24
N ILE A 156 -0.79 1.78 -3.92
CA ILE A 156 -0.16 2.82 -3.08
C ILE A 156 1.38 2.75 -3.13
N ILE A 157 1.95 1.54 -3.16
CA ILE A 157 3.40 1.38 -3.28
C ILE A 157 3.90 1.84 -4.65
N VAL A 158 3.20 1.50 -5.73
CA VAL A 158 3.58 1.94 -7.08
C VAL A 158 3.51 3.47 -7.18
N ASP A 159 2.40 4.07 -6.76
CA ASP A 159 2.22 5.53 -6.75
C ASP A 159 3.31 6.24 -5.94
N TYR A 160 3.69 5.69 -4.78
CA TYR A 160 4.79 6.22 -3.97
C TYR A 160 6.14 6.22 -4.71
N LEU A 161 6.43 5.15 -5.45
CA LEU A 161 7.69 5.01 -6.19
C LEU A 161 7.71 5.95 -7.40
N ASP A 162 6.59 6.07 -8.11
CA ASP A 162 6.42 6.97 -9.25
C ASP A 162 6.60 8.43 -8.81
N GLU A 163 5.97 8.83 -7.71
CA GLU A 163 6.12 10.17 -7.15
C GLU A 163 7.58 10.45 -6.75
N CYS A 164 8.24 9.50 -6.08
CA CYS A 164 9.67 9.65 -5.79
C CYS A 164 10.52 9.77 -7.08
N MET A 165 10.16 9.04 -8.13
CA MET A 165 10.89 9.08 -9.39
C MET A 165 10.73 10.46 -10.05
N GLU A 166 9.52 11.00 -10.08
CA GLU A 166 9.22 12.33 -10.62
C GLU A 166 9.93 13.43 -9.81
N GLN A 167 9.83 13.41 -8.48
CA GLN A 167 10.54 14.35 -7.62
C GLN A 167 12.06 14.25 -7.77
N GLY A 168 12.58 13.05 -8.04
CA GLY A 168 13.99 12.83 -8.35
C GLY A 168 14.43 13.49 -9.66
N ARG A 169 13.56 13.50 -10.67
CA ARG A 169 13.82 14.12 -11.99
C ARG A 169 13.70 15.63 -11.93
N MET A 170 12.67 16.15 -11.26
CA MET A 170 12.32 17.56 -11.27
C MET A 170 13.08 18.37 -10.22
N ASN A 171 13.35 17.79 -9.05
CA ASN A 171 13.74 18.54 -7.86
C ASN A 171 15.09 18.10 -7.26
N ASP A 172 15.17 16.91 -6.68
CA ASP A 172 16.35 16.46 -5.94
C ASP A 172 16.66 14.97 -6.15
N PRO A 173 17.87 14.61 -6.64
CA PRO A 173 18.29 13.21 -6.77
C PRO A 173 18.20 12.37 -5.48
N CYS A 174 18.03 12.98 -4.30
CA CYS A 174 17.80 12.25 -3.05
C CYS A 174 16.55 11.36 -3.09
N TYR A 175 15.55 11.68 -3.92
CA TYR A 175 14.35 10.85 -4.05
C TYR A 175 14.64 9.50 -4.74
N TYR A 176 15.62 9.42 -5.65
CA TYR A 176 16.09 8.13 -6.16
C TYR A 176 16.69 7.26 -5.05
N GLN A 177 17.35 7.87 -4.07
CA GLN A 177 17.88 7.12 -2.92
C GLN A 177 16.74 6.59 -2.04
N LYS A 178 15.63 7.32 -1.89
CA LYS A 178 14.43 6.87 -1.17
C LYS A 178 13.84 5.60 -1.81
N ILE A 179 13.72 5.59 -3.14
CA ILE A 179 13.30 4.39 -3.90
C ILE A 179 14.22 3.21 -3.58
N ILE A 180 15.54 3.42 -3.68
CA ILE A 180 16.52 2.36 -3.43
C ILE A 180 16.38 1.81 -2.01
N ASP A 181 16.31 2.68 -1.01
CA ASP A 181 16.23 2.29 0.40
C ASP A 181 14.91 1.58 0.71
N PHE A 182 13.80 2.06 0.15
CA PHE A 182 12.49 1.44 0.28
C PHE A 182 12.48 0.04 -0.32
N VAL A 183 12.85 -0.12 -1.59
CA VAL A 183 12.77 -1.43 -2.28
C VAL A 183 13.71 -2.45 -1.65
N LEU A 184 14.93 -2.04 -1.26
CA LEU A 184 15.85 -2.95 -0.57
C LEU A 184 15.32 -3.39 0.80
N ARG A 185 14.64 -2.50 1.53
CA ARG A 185 13.99 -2.85 2.80
C ARG A 185 12.78 -3.77 2.57
N PHE A 186 11.97 -3.48 1.57
CA PHE A 186 10.81 -4.30 1.18
C PHE A 186 11.24 -5.74 0.86
N ASN A 187 12.21 -5.90 -0.05
CA ASN A 187 12.73 -7.20 -0.45
C ASN A 187 13.45 -7.96 0.68
N LYS A 188 13.88 -7.25 1.72
CA LYS A 188 14.44 -7.87 2.93
C LYS A 188 13.36 -8.34 3.90
N GLN A 189 12.23 -7.63 3.97
CA GLN A 189 11.14 -7.96 4.87
C GLN A 189 10.30 -9.13 4.33
N PHE A 190 10.02 -9.13 3.03
CA PHE A 190 9.09 -10.07 2.42
C PHE A 190 9.82 -11.15 1.63
N SER A 191 9.57 -12.40 2.00
CA SER A 191 10.04 -13.59 1.27
C SER A 191 9.16 -13.91 0.07
N TYR A 192 7.91 -13.41 0.08
CA TYR A 192 6.94 -13.58 -0.99
C TYR A 192 6.16 -12.29 -1.26
N VAL A 193 6.05 -11.99 -2.55
CA VAL A 193 5.18 -10.98 -3.17
C VAL A 193 4.86 -11.48 -4.58
N ASN A 194 3.68 -11.14 -5.10
CA ASN A 194 3.28 -11.55 -6.44
C ASN A 194 4.21 -11.01 -7.53
N ASP A 195 4.23 -11.71 -8.67
CA ASP A 195 5.15 -11.42 -9.77
C ASP A 195 5.00 -10.01 -10.36
N PHE A 196 3.78 -9.44 -10.31
CA PHE A 196 3.51 -8.11 -10.82
C PHE A 196 4.25 -7.04 -9.99
N LEU A 197 4.00 -6.99 -8.68
CA LEU A 197 4.67 -6.02 -7.80
C LEU A 197 6.16 -6.33 -7.64
N ALA A 198 6.55 -7.62 -7.62
CA ALA A 198 7.97 -8.00 -7.63
C ALA A 198 8.72 -7.35 -8.80
N TYR A 199 8.09 -7.35 -9.98
CA TYR A 199 8.69 -6.79 -11.17
C TYR A 199 8.70 -5.26 -11.17
N ALA A 200 7.59 -4.62 -10.78
CA ALA A 200 7.53 -3.17 -10.63
C ALA A 200 8.65 -2.66 -9.70
N LEU A 201 8.84 -3.32 -8.55
CA LEU A 201 9.92 -3.03 -7.62
C LEU A 201 11.32 -3.24 -8.23
N GLU A 202 11.54 -4.32 -9.00
CA GLU A 202 12.82 -4.59 -9.66
C GLU A 202 13.15 -3.50 -10.70
N VAL A 203 12.15 -3.08 -11.48
CA VAL A 203 12.28 -2.04 -12.50
C VAL A 203 12.55 -0.68 -11.86
N GLU A 204 11.74 -0.25 -10.89
CA GLU A 204 11.92 1.05 -10.23
C GLU A 204 13.26 1.17 -9.53
N LEU A 205 13.68 0.10 -8.84
CA LEU A 205 15.00 0.03 -8.23
C LEU A 205 16.12 0.17 -9.26
N ALA A 206 15.99 -0.50 -10.41
CA ALA A 206 16.99 -0.43 -11.48
C ALA A 206 17.04 0.96 -12.13
N THR A 207 15.88 1.57 -12.39
CA THR A 207 15.76 2.93 -12.94
C THR A 207 16.36 3.97 -12.01
N ALA A 208 16.07 3.90 -10.70
CA ALA A 208 16.66 4.79 -9.71
C ALA A 208 18.20 4.69 -9.66
N TYR A 209 18.74 3.47 -9.78
CA TYR A 209 20.19 3.29 -9.92
C TYR A 209 20.74 3.90 -11.21
N VAL A 210 20.03 3.79 -12.34
CA VAL A 210 20.43 4.41 -13.60
C VAL A 210 20.47 5.92 -13.49
N ALA A 211 19.43 6.54 -12.92
CA ALA A 211 19.37 7.99 -12.69
C ALA A 211 20.52 8.48 -11.80
N LEU A 212 20.91 7.69 -10.80
CA LEU A 212 22.11 7.95 -9.97
C LEU A 212 23.43 7.57 -10.65
N LYS A 213 23.44 7.25 -11.95
CA LYS A 213 24.62 6.86 -12.74
C LYS A 213 25.36 5.66 -12.16
N ASN A 214 24.63 4.79 -11.46
CA ASN A 214 25.16 3.56 -10.88
C ASN A 214 25.04 2.40 -11.89
N PRO A 215 26.15 1.76 -12.29
CA PRO A 215 26.14 0.69 -13.29
C PRO A 215 25.35 -0.57 -12.84
N LYS A 216 24.99 -0.67 -11.55
CA LYS A 216 24.12 -1.74 -11.06
C LYS A 216 22.74 -1.71 -11.72
N GLY A 217 22.18 -0.52 -11.97
CA GLY A 217 20.86 -0.37 -12.58
C GLY A 217 20.78 -0.99 -13.98
N GLU A 218 21.73 -0.63 -14.85
CA GLU A 218 21.80 -1.19 -16.20
C GLU A 218 22.01 -2.71 -16.19
N LYS A 219 22.82 -3.24 -15.25
CA LYS A 219 22.98 -4.69 -15.08
C LYS A 219 21.68 -5.39 -14.67
N MET A 220 20.86 -4.75 -13.83
CA MET A 220 19.57 -5.29 -13.40
C MET A 220 18.59 -5.32 -14.58
N LEU A 221 18.48 -4.23 -15.35
CA LEU A 221 17.61 -4.16 -16.54
C LEU A 221 17.98 -5.22 -17.58
N LEU A 222 19.29 -5.40 -17.84
CA LEU A 222 19.76 -6.45 -18.74
C LEU A 222 19.43 -7.86 -18.22
N ALA A 223 19.59 -8.10 -16.92
CA ALA A 223 19.22 -9.38 -16.32
C ALA A 223 17.71 -9.66 -16.39
N ALA A 224 16.86 -8.62 -16.29
CA ALA A 224 15.41 -8.76 -16.43
C ALA A 224 15.01 -9.20 -17.86
N ILE A 225 15.70 -8.68 -18.89
CA ILE A 225 15.51 -9.10 -20.29
C ILE A 225 15.84 -10.60 -20.48
N ASP A 226 16.86 -11.11 -19.80
CA ASP A 226 17.29 -12.50 -19.95
C ASP A 226 16.39 -13.50 -19.21
N LYS A 227 15.73 -13.09 -18.13
CA LYS A 227 14.85 -13.96 -17.33
C LYS A 227 13.47 -14.17 -17.95
N ARG A 228 12.97 -13.23 -18.77
CA ARG A 228 11.59 -13.22 -19.24
C ARG A 228 11.40 -13.96 -20.57
N ASN A 229 10.26 -14.66 -20.67
CA ASN A 229 9.85 -15.35 -21.91
C ASN A 229 9.49 -14.35 -23.00
N ASP A 230 8.60 -13.40 -22.69
CA ASP A 230 8.39 -12.21 -23.51
C ASP A 230 9.27 -11.08 -22.99
N LYS A 231 10.21 -10.65 -23.84
CA LYS A 231 11.22 -9.66 -23.49
C LYS A 231 10.75 -8.23 -23.72
N THR A 232 9.62 -8.04 -24.40
CA THR A 232 9.18 -6.74 -24.93
C THR A 232 8.98 -5.72 -23.80
N GLU A 233 8.33 -6.13 -22.72
CA GLU A 233 8.12 -5.30 -21.54
C GLU A 233 9.44 -4.91 -20.86
N ALA A 234 10.36 -5.86 -20.68
CA ALA A 234 11.67 -5.55 -20.10
C ALA A 234 12.53 -4.64 -20.99
N ILE A 235 12.40 -4.78 -22.31
CA ILE A 235 13.08 -3.90 -23.27
C ILE A 235 12.48 -2.49 -23.21
N LEU A 236 11.14 -2.37 -23.11
CA LEU A 236 10.47 -1.09 -22.90
C LEU A 236 11.04 -0.40 -21.65
N TYR A 237 11.02 -1.05 -20.50
CA TYR A 237 11.53 -0.47 -19.25
C TYR A 237 13.02 -0.14 -19.30
N TYR A 238 13.84 -0.95 -19.98
CA TYR A 238 15.25 -0.61 -20.21
C TYR A 238 15.41 0.67 -21.05
N GLY A 239 14.58 0.87 -22.06
CA GLY A 239 14.55 2.11 -22.84
C GLY A 239 14.06 3.31 -22.05
N LEU A 240 12.96 3.15 -21.28
CA LEU A 240 12.36 4.20 -20.46
C LEU A 240 13.33 4.73 -19.39
N ALA A 241 14.15 3.85 -18.81
CA ALA A 241 15.16 4.25 -17.82
C ALA A 241 16.20 5.27 -18.35
N TYR A 242 16.29 5.45 -19.67
CA TYR A 242 17.18 6.42 -20.31
C TYR A 242 16.44 7.52 -21.10
N LEU A 243 15.12 7.46 -21.20
CA LEU A 243 14.36 8.27 -22.15
C LEU A 243 14.59 9.77 -21.93
N ASP A 244 14.43 10.23 -20.69
CA ASP A 244 14.47 11.65 -20.37
C ASP A 244 15.89 12.23 -20.42
N GLU A 245 16.88 11.53 -19.85
CA GLU A 245 18.26 12.04 -19.77
C GLU A 245 19.08 11.75 -21.04
N TYR A 246 18.82 10.61 -21.70
CA TYR A 246 19.64 10.08 -22.78
C TYR A 246 18.79 9.49 -23.93
N PRO A 247 17.96 10.31 -24.61
CA PRO A 247 17.02 9.85 -25.63
C PRO A 247 17.70 9.05 -26.77
N GLN A 248 18.91 9.46 -27.17
CA GLN A 248 19.67 8.72 -28.20
C GLN A 248 20.13 7.33 -27.73
N LYS A 249 20.33 7.13 -26.43
CA LYS A 249 20.62 5.81 -25.86
C LYS A 249 19.35 4.95 -25.89
N THR A 250 18.18 5.50 -25.58
CA THR A 250 16.89 4.82 -25.69
C THR A 250 16.65 4.28 -27.10
N LEU A 251 16.84 5.10 -28.14
CA LEU A 251 16.71 4.65 -29.53
C LEU A 251 17.68 3.51 -29.88
N LYS A 252 18.94 3.59 -29.41
CA LYS A 252 19.93 2.52 -29.62
C LYS A 252 19.55 1.23 -28.90
N ILE A 253 18.93 1.31 -27.73
CA ILE A 253 18.43 0.15 -27.00
C ILE A 253 17.33 -0.53 -27.81
N PHE A 254 16.33 0.22 -28.25
CA PHE A 254 15.22 -0.34 -29.02
C PHE A 254 15.68 -0.94 -30.36
N ASP A 255 16.59 -0.28 -31.08
CA ASP A 255 17.15 -0.83 -32.32
C ASP A 255 17.92 -2.13 -32.07
N ARG A 256 18.75 -2.17 -31.02
CA ARG A 256 19.52 -3.36 -30.63
C ARG A 256 18.64 -4.58 -30.37
N TYR A 257 17.47 -4.38 -29.74
CA TYR A 257 16.59 -5.47 -29.35
C TYR A 257 15.39 -5.67 -30.28
N LYS A 258 15.31 -4.94 -31.40
CA LYS A 258 14.17 -4.96 -32.34
C LYS A 258 13.73 -6.36 -32.78
N ALA A 259 14.67 -7.27 -32.98
CA ALA A 259 14.39 -8.65 -33.40
C ALA A 259 13.78 -9.54 -32.29
N GLN A 260 13.87 -9.11 -31.03
CA GLN A 260 13.35 -9.82 -29.85
C GLN A 260 12.00 -9.27 -29.39
N LEU A 261 11.47 -8.24 -30.05
CA LEU A 261 10.18 -7.63 -29.69
C LEU A 261 9.01 -8.49 -30.20
N ASN A 262 8.09 -8.81 -29.28
CA ASN A 262 6.83 -9.45 -29.57
C ASN A 262 5.80 -8.41 -30.03
N LYS A 263 5.34 -8.51 -31.28
CA LYS A 263 4.37 -7.56 -31.87
C LYS A 263 2.96 -7.65 -31.29
N GLU A 264 2.66 -8.72 -30.55
CA GLU A 264 1.36 -8.92 -29.90
C GLU A 264 1.33 -8.36 -28.47
N SER A 265 2.45 -7.85 -27.97
CA SER A 265 2.57 -7.26 -26.63
C SER A 265 2.17 -5.78 -26.65
N ASP A 266 1.39 -5.33 -25.68
CA ASP A 266 1.04 -3.90 -25.51
C ASP A 266 2.29 -3.00 -25.41
N SER A 267 3.37 -3.53 -24.81
CA SER A 267 4.65 -2.82 -24.72
C SER A 267 5.28 -2.55 -26.09
N TYR A 268 4.97 -3.34 -27.12
CA TYR A 268 5.45 -3.10 -28.48
C TYR A 268 4.85 -1.82 -29.07
N GLU A 269 3.55 -1.60 -28.86
CA GLU A 269 2.86 -0.40 -29.34
C GLU A 269 3.50 0.84 -28.72
N ILE A 270 3.71 0.83 -27.40
CA ILE A 270 4.37 1.91 -26.66
C ILE A 270 5.79 2.17 -27.18
N ILE A 271 6.60 1.11 -27.40
CA ILE A 271 7.95 1.27 -27.97
C ILE A 271 7.89 1.95 -29.34
N MET A 272 6.93 1.56 -30.19
CA MET A 272 6.80 2.12 -31.54
C MET A 272 6.32 3.57 -31.52
N GLU A 273 5.42 3.93 -30.61
CA GLU A 273 5.01 5.31 -30.36
C GLU A 273 6.21 6.17 -29.96
N ILE A 274 6.97 5.76 -28.94
CA ILE A 274 8.17 6.47 -28.50
C ILE A 274 9.16 6.66 -29.66
N ILE A 275 9.43 5.60 -30.44
CA ILE A 275 10.33 5.69 -31.61
C ILE A 275 9.82 6.69 -32.64
N ASN A 276 8.51 6.77 -32.86
CA ASN A 276 7.93 7.68 -33.85
C ASN A 276 7.97 9.13 -33.37
N ASP A 277 7.61 9.38 -32.11
CA ASP A 277 7.61 10.72 -31.51
C ASP A 277 9.02 11.31 -31.53
N MET A 278 10.01 10.53 -31.08
CA MET A 278 11.41 10.96 -31.07
C MET A 278 11.99 11.23 -32.48
N LYS A 279 11.42 10.61 -33.53
CA LYS A 279 11.81 10.90 -34.92
C LYS A 279 11.19 12.18 -35.44
N GLN A 280 9.97 12.50 -35.01
CA GLN A 280 9.29 13.74 -35.41
C GLN A 280 9.95 14.96 -34.78
N GLU A 281 10.42 14.87 -33.54
CA GLU A 281 11.16 15.94 -32.88
C GLU A 281 12.54 16.24 -33.51
N GLN A 282 13.07 15.29 -34.28
CA GLN A 282 14.37 15.42 -34.96
C GLN A 282 14.27 15.86 -36.43
N ALA A 283 13.05 16.02 -36.97
CA ALA A 283 12.78 16.38 -38.36
C ALA A 283 12.48 17.88 -38.52
#